data_AF-A0A3D1CGQ0-F1
#
_entry.id   AF-A0A3D1CGQ0-F1
#
_cell.length_a   1.000
_cell.length_b   1.000
_cell.length_c   1.000
_cell.angle_alpha   90.00
_cell.angle_beta   90.00
_cell.angle_gamma   90.00
#
_symmetry.space_group_name_H-M   'P 1'
#
loop_
_entity.id
_entity.type
_entity.pdbx_description
1 polymer ?
#
loop_
_entity_poly.entity_id
_entity_poly.type
_entity_poly.pdbx_seq_one_letter_code
_entity_poly.pdbx_strand_id
1 'polypeptide(L)'
;MANKLNKDEVSLIEEVVKQFDSDNTVAKQADFFTQPEGNMQRQGDQVWRDVPMISTTVSGLDITGKIGDIGEFQVPATLSNIENVPWSLNALELRDPSYRERKAKSGAQALSAYVNRAMANKVNIEGSLTVAQS
;
A
#
# COMPACT_ATOMS: atom_id res chain seq x y z
N MET A 1 3.25 15.45 37.08
CA MET A 1 3.42 14.06 36.60
C MET A 1 2.50 13.68 35.43
N ALA A 2 1.66 14.58 34.90
CA ALA A 2 0.84 14.33 33.70
C ALA A 2 1.65 14.28 32.38
N ASN A 3 2.76 15.03 32.27
CA ASN A 3 3.54 15.11 31.03
C ASN A 3 4.46 13.91 30.75
N LYS A 4 4.65 12.99 31.72
CA LYS A 4 5.49 11.79 31.49
C LYS A 4 4.75 10.70 30.70
N LEU A 5 3.46 10.49 31.00
CA LEU A 5 2.62 9.55 30.25
C LEU A 5 2.54 9.90 28.76
N ASN A 6 2.35 11.19 28.45
CA ASN A 6 2.32 11.65 27.05
C ASN A 6 3.67 11.42 26.32
N LYS A 7 4.80 11.59 27.02
CA LYS A 7 6.13 11.38 26.42
C LYS A 7 6.43 9.89 26.16
N ASP A 8 6.03 9.03 27.09
CA ASP A 8 6.24 7.59 26.97
C ASP A 8 5.34 6.97 25.87
N GLU A 9 4.13 7.49 25.68
CA GLU A 9 3.23 7.07 24.59
C GLU A 9 3.75 7.51 23.21
N VAL A 10 4.27 8.74 23.09
CA VAL A 10 4.89 9.21 21.84
C VAL A 10 6.12 8.38 21.49
N SER A 11 6.98 8.06 22.46
CA SER A 11 8.16 7.21 22.25
C SER A 11 7.78 5.80 21.76
N LEU A 12 6.69 5.24 22.29
CA LEU A 12 6.21 3.92 21.90
C LEU A 12 5.65 3.90 20.48
N ILE A 13 4.96 4.96 20.06
CA ILE A 13 4.49 5.13 18.68
C ILE A 13 5.68 5.23 17.72
N GLU A 14 6.72 6.01 18.06
CA GLU A 14 7.93 6.10 17.24
C GLU A 14 8.65 4.75 17.08
N GLU A 15 8.73 3.96 18.16
CA GLU A 15 9.33 2.63 18.10
C GLU A 15 8.52 1.67 17.22
N VAL A 16 7.19 1.73 17.30
CA VAL A 16 6.28 0.97 16.44
C VAL A 16 6.47 1.35 14.96
N VAL A 17 6.60 2.64 14.65
CA VAL A 17 6.82 3.12 13.27
C VAL A 17 8.19 2.65 12.75
N LYS A 18 9.25 2.77 13.56
CA LYS A 18 10.59 2.29 13.18
C LYS A 18 10.62 0.79 12.93
N GLN A 19 9.97 0.00 13.80
CA GLN A 19 9.89 -1.44 13.64
C GLN A 19 9.07 -1.82 12.40
N PHE A 20 7.95 -1.13 12.17
CA PHE A 20 7.11 -1.35 11.00
C PHE A 20 7.89 -1.12 9.69
N ASP A 21 8.64 -0.02 9.60
CA ASP A 21 9.47 0.26 8.42
C ASP A 21 10.62 -0.75 8.30
N SER A 22 11.27 -1.15 9.39
CA SER A 22 12.33 -2.17 9.36
C SER A 22 11.85 -3.52 8.85
N ASP A 23 10.67 -3.98 9.28
CA ASP A 23 10.14 -5.31 8.96
C ASP A 23 9.48 -5.37 7.56
N ASN A 24 9.25 -4.22 6.93
CA ASN A 24 8.62 -4.14 5.63
C ASN A 24 9.65 -4.27 4.50
N THR A 25 9.89 -5.49 4.03
CA THR A 25 10.86 -5.77 2.97
C THR A 25 10.25 -5.68 1.57
N VAL A 26 9.00 -6.12 1.40
CA VAL A 26 8.35 -6.13 0.09
C VAL A 26 7.88 -4.72 -0.25
N ALA A 27 7.35 -3.92 0.70
CA ALA A 27 6.80 -2.60 0.33
C ALA A 27 7.88 -1.60 -0.04
N LYS A 28 9.12 -1.81 0.42
CA LYS A 28 10.27 -1.01 -0.01
C LYS A 28 10.62 -1.19 -1.48
N GLN A 29 10.17 -2.27 -2.11
CA GLN A 29 10.39 -2.53 -3.53
C GLN A 29 9.31 -1.92 -4.43
N ALA A 30 8.22 -1.42 -3.85
CA ALA A 30 7.14 -0.79 -4.57
C ALA A 30 7.26 0.74 -4.51
N ASP A 31 6.89 1.40 -5.60
CA ASP A 31 6.79 2.86 -5.62
C ASP A 31 5.50 3.33 -4.92
N PHE A 32 5.63 4.36 -4.10
CA PHE A 32 4.48 4.99 -3.45
C PHE A 32 3.86 6.04 -4.35
N PHE A 33 2.54 5.98 -4.50
CA PHE A 33 1.77 7.00 -5.21
C PHE A 33 0.76 7.62 -4.27
N THR A 34 0.91 8.91 -4.01
CA THR A 34 0.01 9.68 -3.13
C THR A 34 -0.62 10.79 -3.94
N GLN A 35 -1.95 10.85 -3.93
CA GLN A 35 -2.72 11.96 -4.50
C GLN A 35 -3.06 13.00 -3.44
N PRO A 36 -3.40 14.25 -3.83
CA PRO A 36 -3.90 15.24 -2.90
C PRO A 36 -5.16 14.75 -2.17
N GLU A 37 -5.17 14.82 -0.85
CA GLU A 37 -6.20 14.26 0.03
C GLU A 37 -7.62 14.74 -0.33
N GLY A 38 -7.76 16.03 -0.67
CA GLY A 38 -9.04 16.61 -1.05
C GLY A 38 -9.62 16.05 -2.36
N ASN A 39 -8.77 15.53 -3.26
CA ASN A 39 -9.22 14.91 -4.50
C ASN A 39 -9.58 13.44 -4.29
N MET A 40 -8.83 12.72 -3.43
CA MET A 40 -9.15 11.33 -3.09
C MET A 40 -10.52 11.21 -2.40
N GLN A 41 -10.80 12.08 -1.42
CA GLN A 41 -12.09 12.08 -0.72
C GLN A 41 -13.27 12.34 -1.67
N ARG A 42 -13.05 13.17 -2.71
CA ARG A 42 -14.09 13.49 -3.70
C ARG A 42 -14.27 12.40 -4.75
N GLN A 43 -13.21 11.69 -5.10
CA GLN A 43 -13.22 10.63 -6.11
C GLN A 43 -13.53 9.25 -5.52
N GLY A 44 -13.87 9.18 -4.23
CA GLY A 44 -14.20 7.92 -3.56
C GLY A 44 -13.03 6.96 -3.51
N ASP A 45 -11.82 7.49 -3.31
CA ASP A 45 -10.58 6.72 -3.17
C ASP A 45 -10.20 5.87 -4.40
N GLN A 46 -10.66 6.27 -5.58
CA GLN A 46 -10.31 5.66 -6.86
C GLN A 46 -9.51 6.62 -7.75
N VAL A 47 -8.48 6.11 -8.41
CA VAL A 47 -7.67 6.85 -9.38
C VAL A 47 -7.52 6.02 -10.65
N TRP A 48 -7.78 6.63 -11.80
CA TRP A 48 -7.57 5.99 -13.10
C TRP A 48 -6.15 6.26 -13.58
N ARG A 49 -5.45 5.21 -14.04
CA ARG A 49 -4.11 5.33 -14.63
C ARG A 49 -4.15 4.90 -16.09
N ASP A 50 -3.51 5.70 -16.93
CA ASP A 50 -3.41 5.44 -18.37
C ASP A 50 -2.42 4.31 -18.64
N VAL A 51 -2.78 3.43 -19.57
CA VAL A 51 -1.93 2.35 -20.08
C VAL A 51 -1.27 2.81 -21.38
N PRO A 52 0.00 2.44 -21.65
CA PRO A 52 0.64 2.78 -22.92
C PRO A 52 -0.16 2.26 -24.11
N MET A 53 -0.25 3.11 -25.14
CA MET A 53 -0.93 2.77 -26.38
C MET A 53 -0.15 1.69 -27.13
N ILE A 54 -0.85 0.66 -27.62
CA ILE A 54 -0.26 -0.41 -28.42
C ILE A 54 -0.53 -0.13 -29.90
N SER A 55 0.51 0.10 -30.68
CA SER A 55 0.42 0.28 -32.13
C SER A 55 0.82 -0.98 -32.87
N THR A 56 0.05 -1.35 -33.90
CA THR A 56 0.39 -2.48 -34.77
C THR A 56 1.08 -1.99 -36.04
N THR A 57 2.15 -2.67 -36.45
CA THR A 57 2.82 -2.38 -37.72
C THR A 57 2.20 -3.23 -38.82
N VAL A 58 1.98 -2.62 -39.98
CA VAL A 58 1.36 -3.27 -41.13
C VAL A 58 2.34 -3.23 -42.32
N SER A 59 2.52 -4.35 -43.02
CA SER A 59 3.33 -4.43 -44.23
C SER A 59 2.48 -4.39 -45.52
N GLY A 60 3.01 -3.73 -46.55
CA GLY A 60 2.40 -3.59 -47.88
C GLY A 60 2.48 -2.15 -48.43
N LEU A 61 2.36 -2.00 -49.76
CA LEU A 61 2.25 -0.69 -50.43
C LEU A 61 0.83 -0.11 -50.37
N ASP A 62 -0.19 -0.97 -50.26
CA ASP A 62 -1.58 -0.58 -50.09
C ASP A 62 -2.02 -0.82 -48.63
N ILE A 63 -2.42 0.27 -47.97
CA ILE A 63 -2.86 0.33 -46.58
C ILE A 63 -4.35 0.68 -46.47
N THR A 64 -5.05 0.79 -47.60
CA THR A 64 -6.46 1.19 -47.69
C THR A 64 -7.33 0.07 -47.11
N GLY A 65 -7.70 0.20 -45.84
CA GLY A 65 -8.45 -0.82 -45.08
C GLY A 65 -7.69 -1.44 -43.90
N LYS A 66 -6.44 -1.05 -43.67
CA LYS A 66 -5.64 -1.46 -42.51
C LYS A 66 -5.40 -0.33 -41.50
N ILE A 67 -6.15 0.76 -41.64
CA ILE A 67 -6.18 1.86 -40.66
C ILE A 67 -7.10 1.41 -39.53
N GLY A 68 -6.51 1.06 -38.38
CA GLY A 68 -7.25 0.70 -37.17
C GLY A 68 -7.58 1.92 -36.32
N ASP A 69 -8.57 1.78 -35.45
CA ASP A 69 -8.94 2.80 -34.47
C ASP A 69 -7.92 2.91 -33.34
N ILE A 70 -7.81 4.12 -32.79
CA ILE A 70 -6.99 4.40 -31.62
C ILE A 70 -7.81 4.06 -30.36
N GLY A 71 -7.43 3.00 -29.66
CA GLY A 71 -7.98 2.63 -28.36
C GLY A 71 -7.09 3.09 -27.21
N GLU A 72 -7.63 3.90 -26.33
CA GLU A 72 -7.00 4.26 -25.05
C GLU A 72 -7.64 3.45 -23.92
N PHE A 73 -6.82 2.82 -23.10
CA PHE A 73 -7.28 2.02 -21.96
C PHE A 73 -6.79 2.63 -20.65
N GLN A 74 -7.63 2.56 -19.63
CA GLN A 74 -7.33 3.03 -18.28
C GLN A 74 -7.63 1.92 -17.27
N VAL A 75 -6.79 1.81 -16.24
CA VAL A 75 -6.96 0.86 -15.14
C VAL A 75 -7.26 1.62 -13.84
N PRO A 76 -8.33 1.26 -13.11
CA PRO A 76 -8.64 1.87 -11.83
C PRO A 76 -7.76 1.29 -10.71
N ALA A 77 -7.13 2.16 -9.93
CA ALA A 77 -6.47 1.83 -8.67
C ALA A 77 -7.33 2.33 -7.51
N THR A 78 -7.66 1.46 -6.56
CA THR A 78 -8.56 1.77 -5.45
C THR A 78 -7.88 1.56 -4.09
N LEU A 79 -8.07 2.49 -3.16
CA LEU A 79 -7.67 2.33 -1.76
C LEU A 79 -8.87 1.79 -0.97
N SER A 80 -8.88 0.48 -0.71
CA SER A 80 -10.08 -0.21 -0.19
C SER A 80 -10.03 -0.55 1.30
N ASN A 81 -8.86 -0.79 1.88
CA ASN A 81 -8.77 -1.46 3.19
C ASN A 81 -7.92 -0.67 4.18
N ILE A 82 -8.48 -0.40 5.37
CA ILE A 82 -7.77 0.15 6.52
C ILE A 82 -7.67 -0.94 7.57
N GLU A 83 -6.44 -1.33 7.90
CA GLU A 83 -6.17 -2.43 8.83
C GLU A 83 -5.73 -1.90 10.19
N ASN A 84 -6.30 -2.48 11.25
CA ASN A 84 -6.02 -2.07 12.62
C ASN A 84 -5.74 -3.29 13.48
N VAL A 85 -4.82 -3.15 14.45
CA VAL A 85 -4.57 -4.17 15.48
C VAL A 85 -5.10 -3.63 16.81
N PRO A 86 -6.39 -3.87 17.16
CA PRO A 86 -6.93 -3.39 18.42
C PRO A 86 -6.41 -4.22 19.60
N TRP A 87 -6.05 -3.53 20.68
CA TRP A 87 -5.69 -4.14 21.95
C TRP A 87 -6.00 -3.18 23.10
N SER A 88 -6.25 -3.72 24.29
CA SER A 88 -6.48 -2.96 25.51
C SER A 88 -5.64 -3.54 26.64
N LEU A 89 -5.27 -2.68 27.59
CA LEU A 89 -4.61 -3.08 28.84
C LEU A 89 -5.48 -2.69 30.03
N ASN A 90 -5.51 -3.55 31.03
CA ASN A 90 -6.12 -3.25 32.32
C ASN A 90 -5.15 -2.46 33.23
N ALA A 91 -5.66 -1.77 34.24
CA ALA A 91 -4.88 -1.00 35.21
C ALA A 91 -3.82 -1.83 35.95
N LEU A 92 -4.04 -3.14 36.12
CA LEU A 92 -3.07 -4.06 36.70
C LEU A 92 -1.91 -4.39 35.75
N GLU A 93 -2.20 -4.46 34.45
CA GLU A 93 -1.23 -4.80 33.40
C GLU A 93 -0.36 -3.57 33.04
N LEU A 94 -0.92 -2.36 33.19
CA LEU A 94 -0.20 -1.09 33.04
C LEU A 94 0.87 -0.85 34.12
N ARG A 95 0.90 -1.68 35.18
CA ARG A 95 1.92 -1.59 36.23
C ARG A 95 3.29 -2.05 35.74
N ASP A 96 3.33 -2.94 34.75
CA ASP A 96 4.58 -3.42 34.13
C ASP A 96 4.70 -2.85 32.70
N PRO A 97 5.65 -1.93 32.46
CA PRO A 97 5.83 -1.31 31.15
C PRO A 97 6.26 -2.29 30.06
N SER A 98 6.88 -3.42 30.42
CA SER A 98 7.43 -4.37 29.44
C SER A 98 6.34 -5.11 28.64
N TYR A 99 5.18 -5.39 29.25
CA TYR A 99 4.05 -6.01 28.54
C TYR A 99 3.50 -5.09 27.44
N ARG A 100 3.45 -3.80 27.73
CA ARG A 100 3.01 -2.77 26.79
C ARG A 100 3.94 -2.69 25.57
N GLU A 101 5.24 -2.63 25.81
CA GLU A 101 6.27 -2.59 24.76
C GLU A 101 6.26 -3.83 23.88
N ARG A 102 6.16 -5.03 24.49
CA ARG A 102 6.09 -6.29 23.73
C ARG A 102 4.82 -6.37 22.87
N LYS A 103 3.69 -5.91 23.39
CA LYS A 103 2.44 -5.89 22.63
C LYS A 103 2.50 -4.89 21.48
N ALA A 104 3.08 -3.71 21.71
CA ALA A 104 3.31 -2.71 20.67
C ALA A 104 4.18 -3.26 19.53
N LYS A 105 5.30 -3.91 19.87
CA LYS A 105 6.18 -4.57 18.89
C LYS A 105 5.47 -5.67 18.11
N SER A 106 4.68 -6.50 18.79
CA SER A 106 3.86 -7.53 18.14
C SER A 106 2.82 -6.92 17.18
N GLY A 107 2.22 -5.78 17.54
CA GLY A 107 1.31 -5.05 16.66
C GLY A 107 2.00 -4.56 15.38
N ALA A 108 3.20 -3.97 15.51
CA ALA A 108 4.00 -3.52 14.37
C ALA A 108 4.35 -4.67 13.41
N GLN A 109 4.73 -5.82 13.97
CA GLN A 109 5.04 -7.03 13.21
C GLN A 109 3.81 -7.60 12.49
N ALA A 110 2.65 -7.61 13.14
CA ALA A 110 1.41 -8.09 12.53
C ALA A 110 0.99 -7.20 11.34
N LEU A 111 1.10 -5.87 11.49
CA LEU A 111 0.76 -4.92 10.43
C LEU A 111 1.71 -5.04 9.23
N SER A 112 3.02 -5.12 9.47
CA SER A 112 4.02 -5.28 8.40
C SER A 112 3.87 -6.63 7.68
N ALA A 113 3.63 -7.72 8.42
CA ALA A 113 3.36 -9.03 7.83
C ALA A 113 2.11 -9.03 6.94
N TYR A 114 1.05 -8.33 7.36
CA TYR A 114 -0.15 -8.18 6.55
C TYR A 114 0.13 -7.44 5.24
N VAL A 115 0.80 -6.28 5.30
CA VAL A 115 1.14 -5.48 4.10
C VAL A 115 1.99 -6.29 3.13
N ASN A 116 3.05 -6.93 3.61
CA ASN A 116 3.91 -7.78 2.78
C ASN A 116 3.12 -8.91 2.10
N ARG A 117 2.24 -9.59 2.84
CA ARG A 117 1.42 -10.68 2.29
C ARG A 117 0.39 -10.16 1.29
N ALA A 118 -0.28 -9.05 1.58
CA ALA A 118 -1.30 -8.47 0.71
C ALA A 118 -0.70 -8.11 -0.65
N MET A 119 0.47 -7.46 -0.65
CA MET A 119 1.18 -7.15 -1.89
C MET A 119 1.69 -8.39 -2.61
N ALA A 120 2.29 -9.36 -1.91
CA ALA A 120 2.74 -10.60 -2.55
C ALA A 120 1.56 -11.33 -3.22
N ASN A 121 0.40 -11.38 -2.56
CA ASN A 121 -0.83 -11.93 -3.14
C ASN A 121 -1.30 -11.12 -4.36
N LYS A 122 -1.27 -9.79 -4.30
CA LYS A 122 -1.64 -8.92 -5.42
C LYS A 122 -0.73 -9.15 -6.62
N VAL A 123 0.59 -9.19 -6.42
CA VAL A 123 1.56 -9.51 -7.48
C VAL A 123 1.33 -10.92 -8.03
N ASN A 124 1.02 -11.91 -7.20
CA ASN A 124 0.74 -13.27 -7.69
C ASN A 124 -0.54 -13.36 -8.55
N ILE A 125 -1.58 -12.60 -8.20
CA ILE A 125 -2.87 -12.61 -8.92
C ILE A 125 -2.80 -11.76 -10.19
N GLU A 126 -2.21 -10.57 -10.10
CA GLU A 126 -2.25 -9.53 -11.15
C GLU A 126 -0.94 -9.46 -11.97
N GLY A 127 0.15 -10.10 -11.51
CA GLY A 127 1.45 -10.07 -12.18
C GLY A 127 1.48 -10.77 -13.55
N SER A 128 0.51 -11.63 -13.84
CA SER A 128 0.34 -12.21 -15.18
C SER A 128 -0.33 -11.24 -16.19
N LEU A 129 -0.89 -10.12 -15.71
CA LEU A 129 -1.65 -9.18 -16.53
C LEU A 129 -0.76 -8.16 -17.26
N THR A 130 0.52 -8.04 -16.90
CA THR A 130 1.46 -7.13 -17.55
C THR A 130 2.42 -7.89 -18.47
N VAL A 131 2.22 -7.71 -19.78
CA VAL A 131 3.21 -8.13 -20.78
C VAL A 131 4.38 -7.17 -20.67
N ALA A 132 5.53 -7.67 -20.21
CA ALA A 132 6.78 -6.93 -20.32
C ALA A 132 7.04 -6.64 -21.80
N GLN A 133 7.07 -5.37 -22.19
CA GLN A 133 7.62 -4.99 -23.48
C GLN A 133 9.14 -5.13 -23.38
N SER A 134 9.68 -6.15 -24.05
CA SER A 134 11.11 -6.34 -24.30
C SER A 134 11.62 -5.38 -25.35
#